data_AF-A0A7S3LEA4-F1
#
_entry.id   AF-A0A7S3LEA4-F1
#
_cell.length_a   1.000
_cell.length_b   1.000
_cell.length_c   1.000
_cell.angle_alpha   90.00
_cell.angle_beta   90.00
_cell.angle_gamma   90.00
#
_symmetry.space_group_name_H-M   'P 1'
#
loop_
_entity.id
_entity.type
_entity.pdbx_description
1 polymer ?
#
loop_
_entity_poly.entity_id
_entity_poly.type
_entity_poly.pdbx_seq_one_letter_code
_entity_poly.pdbx_strand_id
1 'polypeptide(L)'
;MDLDWDQSNLLALLQAESPRWDAIAERMFDKPEEAFLVDPTTGLSALHFAVTKRKTASDPSRVVAVVKGIGKANPMAAASKCLPQGFTPLAYCCHSQSLDPDDLAWDAEIATALCECNPDAIKVQSKKRLFPLAIHIAAVSRLRFRTLHHHDKSSSSTSKSFSSPVFDLLLEHSEKEHMEQAIHVLFACNTGDVMHHVSVGEIWARKKLPPRDLGGWFVWDVMCRVLRAYHYYLHAGRHVTFNTLHTLTMVTDCPPAFLLLGMYSAPSDVLLKEASAGNLPIHNVASWELDDEEESICRKSMSWATLMAACPESVDVKNDFGETAYDAQEKSGSYL
;
A
#
# COMPACT_ATOMS: atom_id res chain seq x y z
N MET A 1 17.04 -27.23 27.36
CA MET A 1 18.07 -28.05 26.69
C MET A 1 19.00 -27.04 26.06
N ASP A 2 20.15 -26.79 26.69
CA ASP A 2 21.07 -25.75 26.23
C ASP A 2 21.69 -26.22 24.91
N LEU A 3 21.45 -25.47 23.84
CA LEU A 3 22.11 -25.70 22.56
C LEU A 3 23.61 -25.49 22.77
N ASP A 4 24.42 -26.47 22.35
CA ASP A 4 25.86 -26.26 22.20
C ASP A 4 26.06 -25.29 21.01
N TRP A 5 26.17 -24.01 21.35
CA TRP A 5 26.19 -22.90 20.39
C TRP A 5 27.38 -22.99 19.43
N ASP A 6 28.50 -23.58 19.87
CA ASP A 6 29.74 -23.67 19.09
C ASP A 6 29.65 -24.73 17.98
N GLN A 7 28.77 -25.73 18.13
CA GLN A 7 28.55 -26.79 17.14
C GLN A 7 27.34 -26.53 16.24
N SER A 8 26.50 -25.54 16.57
CA SER A 8 25.31 -25.22 15.80
C SER A 8 25.66 -24.52 14.48
N ASN A 9 24.95 -24.87 13.40
CA ASN A 9 25.05 -24.14 12.13
C ASN A 9 24.20 -22.87 12.18
N LEU A 10 24.46 -21.93 11.26
CA LEU A 10 23.75 -20.65 11.15
C LEU A 10 22.23 -20.79 11.20
N LEU A 11 21.68 -21.78 10.49
CA LEU A 11 20.24 -21.99 10.43
C LEU A 11 19.67 -22.37 11.80
N ALA A 12 20.33 -23.27 12.52
CA ALA A 12 19.94 -23.65 13.89
C ALA A 12 20.01 -22.46 14.86
N LEU A 13 21.05 -21.61 14.73
CA LEU A 13 21.19 -20.39 15.54
C LEU A 13 20.03 -19.41 15.31
N LEU A 14 19.64 -19.21 14.05
CA LEU A 14 18.54 -18.34 13.65
C LEU A 14 17.16 -18.90 14.00
N GLN A 15 17.01 -20.22 14.05
CA GLN A 15 15.77 -20.90 14.42
C GLN A 15 15.51 -20.94 15.92
N ALA A 16 16.52 -20.66 16.75
CA ALA A 16 16.37 -20.61 18.20
C ALA A 16 15.20 -19.71 18.63
N GLU A 17 14.59 -20.04 19.76
CA GLU A 17 13.52 -19.23 20.35
C GLU A 17 14.01 -17.81 20.64
N SER A 18 15.22 -17.72 21.20
CA SER A 18 15.97 -16.49 21.47
C SER A 18 17.31 -16.52 20.72
N PRO A 19 17.35 -16.05 19.45
CA PRO A 19 18.57 -16.01 18.66
C PRO A 19 19.64 -15.14 19.33
N ARG A 20 20.85 -15.70 19.48
CA ARG A 20 22.02 -14.96 19.96
C ARG A 20 22.67 -14.24 18.78
N TRP A 21 22.26 -13.01 18.53
CA TRP A 21 22.68 -12.22 17.37
C TRP A 21 24.20 -12.04 17.25
N ASP A 22 24.93 -12.00 18.36
CA ASP A 22 26.40 -11.94 18.35
C ASP A 22 27.02 -13.23 17.81
N ALA A 23 26.58 -14.38 18.32
CA ALA A 23 27.02 -15.69 17.83
C ALA A 23 26.62 -15.91 16.36
N ILE A 24 25.47 -15.38 15.94
CA ILE A 24 25.04 -15.42 14.54
C ILE A 24 25.95 -14.57 13.65
N ALA A 25 26.32 -13.37 14.10
CA ALA A 25 27.21 -12.49 13.36
C ALA A 25 28.63 -13.09 13.25
N GLU A 26 29.16 -13.63 14.35
CA GLU A 26 30.44 -14.36 14.37
C GLU A 26 30.39 -15.58 13.44
N ARG A 27 29.33 -16.39 13.53
CA ARG A 27 29.17 -17.56 12.64
C ARG A 27 29.09 -17.17 11.17
N MET A 28 28.41 -16.07 10.85
CA MET A 28 28.35 -15.54 9.49
C MET A 28 29.71 -15.08 8.97
N PHE A 29 30.56 -14.54 9.85
CA PHE A 29 31.91 -14.16 9.50
C PHE A 29 32.79 -15.39 9.25
N ASP A 30 32.70 -16.40 10.12
CA ASP A 30 33.53 -17.61 10.06
C ASP A 30 33.11 -18.58 8.95
N LYS A 31 31.79 -18.71 8.70
CA LYS A 31 31.20 -19.70 7.77
C LYS A 31 30.13 -19.07 6.86
N PRO A 32 30.51 -18.15 5.96
CA PRO A 32 29.55 -17.46 5.08
C PRO A 32 28.79 -18.41 4.14
N GLU A 33 29.34 -19.59 3.82
CA GLU A 33 28.68 -20.63 3.03
C GLU A 33 27.39 -21.17 3.68
N GLU A 34 27.24 -21.01 4.99
CA GLU A 34 26.01 -21.41 5.69
C GLU A 34 24.82 -20.48 5.36
N ALA A 35 25.05 -19.32 4.72
CA ALA A 35 23.99 -18.47 4.17
C ALA A 35 23.18 -19.14 3.05
N PHE A 36 23.69 -20.22 2.45
CA PHE A 36 22.98 -21.01 1.45
C PHE A 36 22.05 -22.07 2.04
N LEU A 37 22.11 -22.29 3.36
CA LEU A 37 21.23 -23.24 4.02
C LEU A 37 19.77 -22.78 3.99
N VAL A 38 18.90 -23.75 3.73
CA VAL A 38 17.46 -23.58 3.66
C VAL A 38 16.82 -24.68 4.50
N ASP A 39 15.81 -24.34 5.29
CA ASP A 39 14.98 -25.32 5.97
C ASP A 39 14.20 -26.13 4.91
N PRO A 40 14.41 -27.46 4.80
CA PRO A 40 13.77 -28.27 3.78
C PRO A 40 12.24 -28.39 3.95
N THR A 41 11.73 -28.15 5.16
CA THR A 41 10.31 -28.27 5.49
C THR A 41 9.54 -27.02 5.10
N THR A 42 10.11 -25.85 5.41
CA THR A 42 9.45 -24.55 5.22
C THR A 42 9.98 -23.79 4.01
N GLY A 43 11.10 -24.19 3.43
CA GLY A 43 11.81 -23.44 2.39
C GLY A 43 12.34 -22.09 2.87
N LEU A 44 12.39 -21.85 4.18
CA LEU A 44 12.92 -20.60 4.74
C LEU A 44 14.45 -20.66 4.72
N SER A 45 15.06 -19.71 4.02
CA SER A 45 16.51 -19.49 4.05
C SER A 45 16.94 -18.80 5.35
N ALA A 46 18.24 -18.77 5.63
CA ALA A 46 18.81 -17.98 6.73
C ALA A 46 18.31 -16.52 6.74
N LEU A 47 18.18 -15.90 5.57
CA LEU A 47 17.69 -14.52 5.44
C LEU A 47 16.22 -14.37 5.87
N HIS A 48 15.38 -15.37 5.59
CA HIS A 48 13.99 -15.38 6.07
C HIS A 48 13.93 -15.44 7.60
N PHE A 49 14.73 -16.30 8.22
CA PHE A 49 14.76 -16.40 9.68
C PHE A 49 15.29 -15.12 10.33
N ALA A 50 16.34 -14.52 9.78
CA ALA A 50 16.86 -13.25 10.27
C ALA A 50 15.78 -12.15 10.26
N VAL A 51 15.00 -12.04 9.17
CA VAL A 51 13.92 -11.04 9.08
C VAL A 51 12.75 -11.37 10.01
N THR A 52 12.32 -12.63 10.08
CA THR A 52 11.15 -13.02 10.91
C THR A 52 11.43 -12.95 12.40
N LYS A 53 12.69 -13.16 12.80
CA LYS A 53 13.13 -13.09 14.21
C LYS A 53 13.66 -11.72 14.62
N ARG A 54 13.69 -10.73 13.72
CA ARG A 54 14.29 -9.41 13.97
C ARG A 54 13.92 -8.81 15.33
N LYS A 55 12.64 -8.86 15.72
CA LYS A 55 12.10 -8.29 16.96
C LYS A 55 12.58 -8.97 18.25
N THR A 56 13.34 -10.05 18.16
CA THR A 56 14.01 -10.69 19.32
C THR A 56 15.32 -10.00 19.70
N ALA A 57 15.88 -9.16 18.82
CA ALA A 57 17.08 -8.41 19.12
C ALA A 57 16.75 -7.18 19.99
N SER A 58 17.62 -6.89 20.96
CA SER A 58 17.61 -5.62 21.69
C SER A 58 18.22 -4.47 20.89
N ASP A 59 18.97 -4.78 19.83
CA ASP A 59 19.71 -3.82 19.01
C ASP A 59 19.44 -4.09 17.51
N PRO A 60 18.71 -3.18 16.83
CA PRO A 60 18.42 -3.26 15.40
C PRO A 60 19.65 -3.40 14.51
N SER A 61 20.75 -2.74 14.86
CA SER A 61 21.95 -2.65 14.02
C SER A 61 22.61 -4.01 13.82
N ARG A 62 22.54 -4.89 14.83
CA ARG A 62 23.06 -6.26 14.76
C ARG A 62 22.28 -7.12 13.77
N VAL A 63 20.96 -6.99 13.77
CA VAL A 63 20.10 -7.70 12.80
C VAL A 63 20.39 -7.21 11.39
N VAL A 64 20.48 -5.88 11.19
CA VAL A 64 20.83 -5.30 9.89
C VAL A 64 22.20 -5.78 9.42
N ALA A 65 23.20 -5.83 10.30
CA ALA A 65 24.54 -6.35 9.97
C ALA A 65 24.49 -7.82 9.54
N VAL A 66 23.74 -8.67 10.26
CA VAL A 66 23.52 -10.08 9.89
C VAL A 66 22.80 -10.21 8.55
N VAL A 67 21.74 -9.42 8.32
CA VAL A 67 20.99 -9.39 7.04
C VAL A 67 21.93 -9.01 5.89
N LYS A 68 22.76 -7.97 6.06
CA LYS A 68 23.77 -7.57 5.07
C LYS A 68 24.84 -8.63 4.86
N GLY A 69 25.30 -9.29 5.92
CA GLY A 69 26.27 -10.39 5.86
C GLY A 69 25.73 -11.58 5.06
N ILE A 70 24.53 -12.06 5.41
CA ILE A 70 23.85 -13.15 4.71
C ILE A 70 23.58 -12.77 3.26
N GLY A 71 23.04 -11.58 3.01
CA GLY A 71 22.71 -11.10 1.66
C GLY A 71 23.95 -10.88 0.78
N LYS A 72 25.09 -10.49 1.36
CA LYS A 72 26.37 -10.43 0.63
C LYS A 72 26.88 -11.81 0.25
N ALA A 73 26.76 -12.81 1.14
CA ALA A 73 27.19 -14.18 0.87
C ALA A 73 26.25 -14.89 -0.12
N ASN A 74 24.94 -14.63 -0.02
CA ASN A 74 23.92 -15.23 -0.87
C ASN A 74 22.85 -14.19 -1.30
N PRO A 75 23.13 -13.35 -2.32
CA PRO A 75 22.19 -12.33 -2.80
C PRO A 75 20.86 -12.89 -3.30
N MET A 76 20.87 -14.11 -3.83
CA MET A 76 19.66 -14.76 -4.34
C MET A 76 18.67 -15.11 -3.23
N ALA A 77 19.12 -15.23 -1.98
CA ALA A 77 18.24 -15.46 -0.85
C ALA A 77 17.21 -14.33 -0.66
N ALA A 78 17.53 -13.08 -1.01
CA ALA A 78 16.62 -11.94 -0.86
C ALA A 78 15.41 -12.01 -1.82
N ALA A 79 15.55 -12.69 -2.95
CA ALA A 79 14.47 -12.94 -3.91
C ALA A 79 13.86 -14.36 -3.80
N SER A 80 14.42 -15.22 -2.96
CA SER A 80 13.95 -16.60 -2.78
C SER A 80 12.59 -16.65 -2.06
N LYS A 81 11.69 -17.54 -2.50
CA LYS A 81 10.35 -17.69 -1.93
C LYS A 81 10.28 -18.88 -0.99
N CYS A 82 9.69 -18.68 0.19
CA CYS A 82 9.39 -19.77 1.11
C CYS A 82 8.27 -20.69 0.59
N LEU A 83 8.19 -21.92 1.11
CA LEU A 83 7.18 -22.89 0.65
C LEU A 83 5.75 -22.54 1.10
N PRO A 84 5.43 -22.13 2.34
CA PRO A 84 4.03 -22.02 2.75
C PRO A 84 3.29 -20.86 2.07
N GLN A 85 3.82 -19.63 2.14
CA GLN A 85 3.17 -18.42 1.59
C GLN A 85 3.80 -17.91 0.29
N GLY A 86 4.94 -18.45 -0.14
CA GLY A 86 5.72 -17.89 -1.25
C GLY A 86 6.32 -16.53 -0.93
N PHE A 87 6.47 -16.17 0.34
CA PHE A 87 7.03 -14.89 0.74
C PHE A 87 8.53 -14.92 0.55
N THR A 88 9.08 -13.80 0.10
CA THR A 88 10.51 -13.49 0.20
C THR A 88 10.83 -12.91 1.58
N PRO A 89 12.11 -12.77 1.95
CA PRO A 89 12.50 -12.03 3.14
C PRO A 89 11.94 -10.60 3.13
N LEU A 90 11.95 -9.92 1.98
CA LEU A 90 11.36 -8.58 1.85
C LEU A 90 9.84 -8.61 2.10
N ALA A 91 9.12 -9.61 1.58
CA ALA A 91 7.69 -9.76 1.86
C ALA A 91 7.37 -9.96 3.35
N TYR A 92 8.21 -10.69 4.10
CA TYR A 92 8.07 -10.81 5.57
C TYR A 92 8.38 -9.50 6.30
N CYS A 93 9.32 -8.71 5.79
CA CYS A 93 9.61 -7.38 6.31
C CYS A 93 8.41 -6.43 6.09
N CYS A 94 7.84 -6.45 4.88
CA CYS A 94 6.66 -5.67 4.51
C CYS A 94 5.41 -6.07 5.30
N HIS A 95 5.32 -7.31 5.76
CA HIS A 95 4.22 -7.79 6.60
C HIS A 95 4.34 -7.29 8.05
N SER A 96 4.22 -5.98 8.24
CA SER A 96 4.36 -5.35 9.54
C SER A 96 3.35 -5.90 10.55
N GLN A 97 3.81 -6.01 11.81
CA GLN A 97 3.02 -6.44 12.96
C GLN A 97 2.74 -5.31 13.95
N SER A 98 3.33 -4.13 13.73
CA SER A 98 3.29 -2.99 14.63
C SER A 98 3.15 -1.68 13.85
N LEU A 99 2.48 -0.70 14.46
CA LEU A 99 2.42 0.69 13.98
C LEU A 99 3.36 1.61 14.76
N ASP A 100 4.14 1.04 15.67
CA ASP A 100 5.14 1.79 16.42
C ASP A 100 6.17 2.41 15.46
N PRO A 101 6.45 3.72 15.55
CA PRO A 101 7.38 4.39 14.64
C PRO A 101 8.79 3.81 14.65
N ASP A 102 9.29 3.36 15.80
CA ASP A 102 10.64 2.80 15.93
C ASP A 102 10.68 1.42 15.27
N ASP A 103 9.60 0.64 15.42
CA ASP A 103 9.44 -0.62 14.71
C ASP A 103 9.42 -0.46 13.20
N LEU A 104 8.73 0.58 12.69
CA LEU A 104 8.64 0.87 11.26
C LEU A 104 9.97 1.40 10.69
N ALA A 105 10.71 2.20 11.48
CA ALA A 105 12.04 2.66 11.10
C ALA A 105 13.02 1.48 10.99
N TRP A 106 12.99 0.55 11.96
CA TRP A 106 13.80 -0.66 11.92
C TRP A 106 13.45 -1.55 10.71
N ASP A 107 12.15 -1.76 10.46
CA ASP A 107 11.71 -2.52 9.30
C ASP A 107 12.20 -1.85 8.00
N ALA A 108 12.30 -0.52 7.94
CA ALA A 108 12.83 0.19 6.78
C ALA A 108 14.33 -0.01 6.56
N GLU A 109 15.14 -0.06 7.63
CA GLU A 109 16.56 -0.36 7.52
C GLU A 109 16.80 -1.78 6.98
N ILE A 110 16.01 -2.75 7.45
CA ILE A 110 16.06 -4.13 6.95
C ILE A 110 15.57 -4.19 5.50
N ALA A 111 14.47 -3.53 5.16
CA ALA A 111 13.96 -3.48 3.80
C ALA A 111 14.99 -2.86 2.84
N THR A 112 15.64 -1.77 3.26
CA THR A 112 16.73 -1.12 2.52
C THR A 112 17.87 -2.10 2.28
N ALA A 113 18.34 -2.77 3.33
CA ALA A 113 19.41 -3.77 3.23
C ALA A 113 19.05 -4.92 2.26
N LEU A 114 17.79 -5.38 2.27
CA LEU A 114 17.33 -6.44 1.37
C LEU A 114 17.30 -5.97 -0.09
N CYS A 115 16.81 -4.75 -0.35
CA CYS A 115 16.82 -4.15 -1.69
C CYS A 115 18.25 -3.88 -2.20
N GLU A 116 19.18 -3.48 -1.31
CA GLU A 116 20.61 -3.34 -1.63
C GLU A 116 21.24 -4.70 -2.01
N CYS A 117 20.86 -5.77 -1.30
CA CYS A 117 21.37 -7.11 -1.60
C CYS A 117 20.84 -7.66 -2.93
N ASN A 118 19.54 -7.44 -3.22
CA ASN A 118 18.93 -7.84 -4.47
C ASN A 118 17.74 -6.95 -4.83
N PRO A 119 17.90 -6.01 -5.78
CA PRO A 119 16.83 -5.12 -6.20
C PRO A 119 15.61 -5.84 -6.76
N ASP A 120 15.78 -7.04 -7.35
CA ASP A 120 14.67 -7.81 -7.91
C ASP A 120 13.74 -8.38 -6.84
N ALA A 121 14.12 -8.36 -5.56
CA ALA A 121 13.26 -8.79 -4.46
C ALA A 121 11.93 -8.01 -4.43
N ILE A 122 11.91 -6.76 -4.88
CA ILE A 122 10.67 -5.95 -4.97
C ILE A 122 9.70 -6.44 -6.04
N LYS A 123 10.20 -7.18 -7.04
CA LYS A 123 9.42 -7.71 -8.17
C LYS A 123 8.89 -9.12 -7.91
N VAL A 124 9.27 -9.74 -6.79
CA VAL A 124 8.86 -11.12 -6.50
C VAL A 124 7.48 -11.15 -5.85
N GLN A 125 6.53 -11.74 -6.57
CA GLN A 125 5.19 -11.97 -6.05
C GLN A 125 5.12 -13.16 -5.09
N SER A 126 4.33 -12.98 -4.03
CA SER A 126 3.91 -14.08 -3.13
C SER A 126 3.03 -15.11 -3.85
N LYS A 127 2.70 -16.24 -3.19
CA LYS A 127 1.70 -17.20 -3.73
C LYS A 127 0.34 -16.57 -4.00
N LYS A 128 -0.02 -15.52 -3.25
CA LYS A 128 -1.24 -14.74 -3.45
C LYS A 128 -1.14 -13.72 -4.59
N ARG A 129 -0.05 -13.77 -5.36
CA ARG A 129 0.28 -12.84 -6.46
C ARG A 129 0.44 -11.40 -5.99
N LEU A 130 0.74 -11.17 -4.72
CA LEU A 130 0.97 -9.84 -4.17
C LEU A 130 2.45 -9.47 -4.17
N PHE A 131 2.77 -8.28 -4.66
CA PHE A 131 4.08 -7.63 -4.55
C PHE A 131 4.30 -7.06 -3.13
N PRO A 132 5.56 -6.83 -2.71
CA PRO A 132 5.89 -6.30 -1.39
C PRO A 132 5.18 -4.99 -1.01
N LEU A 133 5.01 -4.04 -1.95
CA LEU A 133 4.25 -2.79 -1.71
C LEU A 133 2.80 -3.08 -1.32
N ALA A 134 2.13 -3.95 -2.07
CA ALA A 134 0.75 -4.34 -1.80
C ALA A 134 0.63 -5.13 -0.47
N ILE A 135 1.60 -5.98 -0.15
CA ILE A 135 1.68 -6.68 1.15
C ILE A 135 1.80 -5.68 2.29
N HIS A 136 2.65 -4.66 2.15
CA HIS A 136 2.84 -3.63 3.17
C HIS A 136 1.56 -2.82 3.41
N ILE A 137 0.91 -2.36 2.34
CA ILE A 137 -0.37 -1.65 2.42
C ILE A 137 -1.42 -2.51 3.14
N ALA A 138 -1.56 -3.79 2.76
CA ALA A 138 -2.52 -4.68 3.40
C ALA A 138 -2.23 -4.90 4.89
N ALA A 139 -0.96 -5.06 5.27
CA ALA A 139 -0.56 -5.27 6.65
C ALA A 139 -0.86 -4.05 7.53
N VAL A 140 -0.42 -2.85 7.09
CA VAL A 140 -0.64 -1.60 7.80
C VAL A 140 -2.13 -1.26 7.89
N SER A 141 -2.88 -1.44 6.81
CA SER A 141 -4.34 -1.21 6.80
C SER A 141 -5.05 -2.04 7.87
N ARG A 142 -4.69 -3.33 8.00
CA ARG A 142 -5.24 -4.22 9.03
C ARG A 142 -4.88 -3.79 10.44
N LEU A 143 -3.63 -3.38 10.67
CA LEU A 143 -3.21 -2.92 12.00
C LEU A 143 -3.97 -1.66 12.41
N ARG A 144 -4.10 -0.68 11.50
CA ARG A 144 -4.84 0.56 11.78
C ARG A 144 -6.31 0.28 12.10
N PHE A 145 -6.95 -0.59 11.32
CA PHE A 145 -8.32 -1.01 11.60
C PHE A 145 -8.45 -1.64 13.00
N ARG A 146 -7.55 -2.55 13.37
CA ARG A 146 -7.55 -3.16 14.71
C ARG A 146 -7.37 -2.13 15.82
N THR A 147 -6.42 -1.20 15.67
CA THR A 147 -6.19 -0.13 16.65
C THR A 147 -7.43 0.75 16.82
N LEU A 148 -8.12 1.09 15.74
CA LEU A 148 -9.36 1.87 15.76
C LEU A 148 -10.51 1.13 16.46
N HIS A 149 -10.62 -0.20 16.30
CA HIS A 149 -11.67 -0.98 16.94
C HIS A 149 -11.38 -1.36 18.40
N HIS A 150 -10.12 -1.35 18.83
CA HIS A 150 -9.73 -1.67 20.21
C HIS A 150 -9.61 -0.45 21.13
N HIS A 151 -9.40 0.75 20.57
CA HIS A 151 -9.49 1.99 21.37
C HIS A 151 -10.95 2.45 21.44
N ASP A 152 -11.56 2.24 22.61
CA ASP A 152 -12.77 2.94 23.03
C ASP A 152 -12.62 4.46 22.77
N LYS A 153 -13.77 5.06 22.45
CA LYS A 153 -14.03 6.41 21.91
C LYS A 153 -13.43 7.64 22.64
N SER A 154 -12.35 7.52 23.42
CA SER A 154 -11.88 8.56 24.34
C SER A 154 -10.50 9.16 24.03
N SER A 155 -9.76 8.71 23.02
CA SER A 155 -8.48 9.37 22.64
C SER A 155 -8.56 9.96 21.24
N SER A 156 -8.82 11.27 21.19
CA SER A 156 -8.74 12.15 20.03
C SER A 156 -7.29 12.39 19.55
N SER A 157 -6.43 11.36 19.55
CA SER A 157 -5.07 11.48 19.04
C SER A 157 -5.06 11.35 17.52
N THR A 158 -5.49 12.44 16.91
CA THR A 158 -4.86 13.11 15.77
C THR A 158 -4.33 12.26 14.62
N SER A 159 -4.96 12.53 13.48
CA SER A 159 -4.51 12.41 12.10
C SER A 159 -3.06 12.84 11.85
N LYS A 160 -2.08 12.08 12.35
CA LYS A 160 -0.71 12.19 11.83
C LYS A 160 -0.67 11.47 10.48
N SER A 161 -0.19 12.17 9.45
CA SER A 161 0.02 11.59 8.13
C SER A 161 0.87 10.33 8.24
N PHE A 162 0.63 9.38 7.35
CA PHE A 162 1.32 8.11 7.37
C PHE A 162 2.71 8.26 6.76
N SER A 163 3.69 8.42 7.63
CA SER A 163 5.09 8.23 7.29
C SER A 163 5.50 6.81 7.66
N SER A 164 5.61 5.93 6.68
CA SER A 164 6.28 4.63 6.82
C SER A 164 7.48 4.66 5.91
N PRO A 165 8.72 4.67 6.43
CA PRO A 165 9.89 4.70 5.58
C PRO A 165 10.01 3.44 4.70
N VAL A 166 9.41 2.31 5.12
CA VAL A 166 9.26 1.10 4.30
C VAL A 166 8.37 1.39 3.08
N PHE A 167 7.24 2.07 3.28
CA PHE A 167 6.33 2.42 2.19
C PHE A 167 7.02 3.32 1.17
N ASP A 168 7.77 4.32 1.65
CA ASP A 168 8.48 5.29 0.82
C ASP A 168 9.53 4.60 -0.05
N LEU A 169 10.35 3.74 0.57
CA LEU A 169 11.33 2.90 -0.12
C LEU A 169 10.69 2.04 -1.21
N LEU A 170 9.62 1.33 -0.87
CA LEU A 170 8.92 0.44 -1.81
C LEU A 170 8.29 1.24 -2.95
N LEU A 171 7.76 2.42 -2.66
CA LEU A 171 7.12 3.26 -3.66
C LEU A 171 8.12 3.81 -4.68
N GLU A 172 9.29 4.26 -4.21
CA GLU A 172 10.37 4.77 -5.07
C GLU A 172 10.89 3.71 -6.06
N HIS A 173 10.92 2.45 -5.64
CA HIS A 173 11.45 1.34 -6.43
C HIS A 173 10.37 0.54 -7.17
N SER A 174 9.09 0.94 -7.05
CA SER A 174 7.97 0.22 -7.64
C SER A 174 7.76 0.56 -9.11
N GLU A 175 7.49 -0.46 -9.91
CA GLU A 175 7.07 -0.32 -11.29
C GLU A 175 5.55 -0.11 -11.40
N LYS A 176 5.09 0.24 -12.61
CA LYS A 176 3.67 0.46 -12.94
C LYS A 176 2.73 -0.58 -12.31
N GLU A 177 3.02 -1.85 -12.59
CA GLU A 177 2.16 -2.98 -12.17
C GLU A 177 2.10 -3.13 -10.64
N HIS A 178 3.19 -2.77 -9.93
CA HIS A 178 3.21 -2.79 -8.47
C HIS A 178 2.27 -1.73 -7.89
N MET A 179 2.26 -0.54 -8.50
CA MET A 179 1.44 0.59 -8.07
C MET A 179 -0.05 0.36 -8.39
N GLU A 180 -0.37 -0.18 -9.57
CA GLU A 180 -1.76 -0.59 -9.91
C GLU A 180 -2.28 -1.59 -8.87
N GLN A 181 -1.51 -2.63 -8.57
CA GLN A 181 -1.90 -3.61 -7.57
C GLN A 181 -2.02 -3.00 -6.17
N ALA A 182 -1.13 -2.09 -5.79
CA ALA A 182 -1.18 -1.37 -4.53
C ALA A 182 -2.48 -0.57 -4.37
N ILE A 183 -2.92 0.13 -5.42
CA ILE A 183 -4.21 0.86 -5.45
C ILE A 183 -5.37 -0.12 -5.27
N HIS A 184 -5.37 -1.26 -5.99
CA HIS A 184 -6.42 -2.26 -5.85
C HIS A 184 -6.50 -2.86 -4.45
N VAL A 185 -5.36 -3.20 -3.84
CA VAL A 185 -5.32 -3.74 -2.48
C VAL A 185 -5.78 -2.69 -1.48
N LEU A 186 -5.38 -1.43 -1.66
CA LEU A 186 -5.86 -0.34 -0.83
C LEU A 186 -7.39 -0.21 -0.91
N PHE A 187 -7.96 -0.22 -2.11
CA PHE A 187 -9.42 -0.20 -2.31
C PHE A 187 -10.10 -1.38 -1.61
N ALA A 188 -9.60 -2.60 -1.78
CA ALA A 188 -10.18 -3.78 -1.14
C ALA A 188 -10.03 -3.79 0.40
N CYS A 189 -8.95 -3.20 0.92
CA CYS A 189 -8.79 -2.98 2.35
C CYS A 189 -9.81 -1.99 2.88
N ASN A 190 -10.19 -0.99 2.07
CA ASN A 190 -11.26 -0.07 2.43
C ASN A 190 -12.59 -0.78 2.42
N THR A 191 -12.98 -1.48 1.36
CA THR A 191 -14.31 -2.10 1.23
C THR A 191 -14.63 -3.21 2.23
N GLY A 192 -13.70 -3.53 3.13
CA GLY A 192 -13.87 -4.57 4.14
C GLY A 192 -13.64 -5.99 3.61
N ASP A 193 -13.35 -6.14 2.31
CA ASP A 193 -13.18 -7.44 1.65
C ASP A 193 -11.86 -8.15 2.02
N VAL A 194 -10.85 -7.42 2.51
CA VAL A 194 -9.54 -7.98 2.88
C VAL A 194 -9.49 -8.51 4.33
N MET A 195 -10.59 -8.38 5.08
CA MET A 195 -10.65 -8.75 6.51
C MET A 195 -10.54 -10.27 6.75
N HIS A 196 -10.93 -11.12 5.78
CA HIS A 196 -10.93 -12.57 5.98
C HIS A 196 -10.45 -13.35 4.75
N HIS A 197 -9.16 -13.68 4.68
CA HIS A 197 -8.63 -14.79 3.86
C HIS A 197 -8.93 -14.81 2.36
N VAL A 198 -9.32 -13.70 1.73
CA VAL A 198 -9.74 -13.69 0.32
C VAL A 198 -8.54 -13.61 -0.64
N SER A 199 -8.57 -14.41 -1.71
CA SER A 199 -7.65 -14.30 -2.85
C SER A 199 -8.03 -13.09 -3.71
N VAL A 200 -7.08 -12.42 -4.37
CA VAL A 200 -7.36 -11.23 -5.21
C VAL A 200 -8.46 -11.49 -6.27
N GLY A 201 -8.62 -12.75 -6.71
CA GLY A 201 -9.67 -13.15 -7.66
C GLY A 201 -11.09 -13.21 -7.08
N GLU A 202 -11.26 -13.34 -5.76
CA GLU A 202 -12.58 -13.38 -5.10
C GLU A 202 -13.08 -11.98 -4.70
N ILE A 203 -12.21 -10.96 -4.72
CA ILE A 203 -12.55 -9.54 -4.48
C ILE A 203 -13.51 -9.02 -5.57
N TRP A 204 -13.46 -9.58 -6.78
CA TRP A 204 -14.34 -9.20 -7.90
C TRP A 204 -15.81 -9.63 -7.71
N ALA A 205 -16.09 -10.54 -6.78
CA ALA A 205 -17.40 -11.21 -6.69
C ALA A 205 -18.32 -10.70 -5.58
N ARG A 206 -17.86 -9.81 -4.68
CA ARG A 206 -18.64 -9.39 -3.50
C ARG A 206 -18.85 -7.87 -3.47
N LYS A 207 -20.11 -7.46 -3.71
CA LYS A 207 -20.58 -6.07 -3.61
C LYS A 207 -20.96 -5.71 -2.17
N LYS A 208 -20.01 -5.57 -1.24
CA LYS A 208 -20.32 -4.96 0.06
C LYS A 208 -19.32 -3.85 0.38
N LEU A 209 -19.85 -2.64 0.55
CA LEU A 209 -19.14 -1.46 1.00
C LEU A 209 -18.86 -1.56 2.53
N PRO A 210 -17.83 -0.85 3.02
CA PRO A 210 -17.37 -0.95 4.41
C PRO A 210 -18.05 0.03 5.36
N PRO A 211 -17.86 -0.13 6.69
CA PRO A 211 -18.41 0.77 7.70
C PRO A 211 -17.72 2.15 7.72
N ARG A 212 -18.52 3.17 8.01
CA ARG A 212 -18.34 4.62 7.78
C ARG A 212 -17.31 5.40 8.62
N ASP A 213 -16.57 4.81 9.57
CA ASP A 213 -15.78 5.62 10.52
C ASP A 213 -14.26 5.40 10.44
N LEU A 214 -13.53 6.50 10.26
CA LEU A 214 -12.12 6.76 10.66
C LEU A 214 -10.97 6.12 9.87
N GLY A 215 -11.23 5.25 8.87
CA GLY A 215 -10.20 4.71 7.97
C GLY A 215 -9.77 5.62 6.80
N GLY A 216 -10.59 6.63 6.48
CA GLY A 216 -10.50 7.41 5.24
C GLY A 216 -9.20 8.21 5.06
N TRP A 217 -8.61 8.76 6.12
CA TRP A 217 -7.45 9.66 6.02
C TRP A 217 -6.12 8.96 5.75
N PHE A 218 -5.87 7.81 6.34
CA PHE A 218 -4.67 7.00 6.06
C PHE A 218 -4.69 6.47 4.63
N VAL A 219 -5.84 5.96 4.24
CA VAL A 219 -6.09 5.49 2.89
C VAL A 219 -5.90 6.62 1.89
N TRP A 220 -6.44 7.79 2.20
CA TRP A 220 -6.29 8.98 1.39
C TRP A 220 -4.83 9.37 1.17
N ASP A 221 -4.03 9.40 2.24
CA ASP A 221 -2.61 9.73 2.18
C ASP A 221 -1.82 8.70 1.36
N VAL A 222 -2.03 7.40 1.63
CA VAL A 222 -1.39 6.32 0.86
C VAL A 222 -1.80 6.35 -0.61
N MET A 223 -3.08 6.55 -0.90
CA MET A 223 -3.62 6.64 -2.27
C MET A 223 -3.01 7.82 -3.03
N CYS A 224 -2.97 9.00 -2.42
CA CYS A 224 -2.35 10.19 -3.00
C CYS A 224 -0.86 9.94 -3.33
N ARG A 225 -0.13 9.26 -2.44
CA ARG A 225 1.30 8.96 -2.63
C ARG A 225 1.52 7.93 -3.73
N VAL A 226 0.77 6.82 -3.75
CA VAL A 226 0.88 5.80 -4.81
C VAL A 226 0.54 6.40 -6.18
N LEU A 227 -0.51 7.20 -6.26
CA LEU A 227 -0.96 7.77 -7.52
C LEU A 227 -0.03 8.88 -8.05
N ARG A 228 0.62 9.67 -7.17
CA ARG A 228 1.68 10.61 -7.59
C ARG A 228 2.88 9.89 -8.19
N ALA A 229 3.35 8.81 -7.57
CA ALA A 229 4.44 8.00 -8.12
C ALA A 229 4.05 7.32 -9.43
N TYR A 230 2.82 6.81 -9.52
CA TYR A 230 2.28 6.18 -10.72
C TYR A 230 2.16 7.15 -11.89
N HIS A 231 1.70 8.37 -11.62
CA HIS A 231 1.66 9.46 -12.59
C HIS A 231 3.06 9.78 -13.12
N TYR A 232 4.05 9.89 -12.24
CA TYR A 232 5.45 10.11 -12.65
C TYR A 232 5.95 9.00 -13.59
N TYR A 233 5.61 7.74 -13.31
CA TYR A 233 6.02 6.59 -14.13
C TYR A 233 5.34 6.53 -15.51
N LEU A 234 4.02 6.77 -15.58
CA LEU A 234 3.28 6.75 -16.84
C LEU A 234 3.60 7.93 -17.76
N HIS A 235 4.02 9.05 -17.18
CA HIS A 235 4.09 10.34 -17.85
C HIS A 235 5.49 10.94 -17.84
N ALA A 236 6.48 10.16 -18.29
CA ALA A 236 7.72 10.69 -18.84
C ALA A 236 7.43 11.58 -20.09
N GLY A 237 6.71 12.69 -19.90
CA GLY A 237 6.39 13.72 -20.86
C GLY A 237 5.02 13.68 -21.56
N ARG A 238 3.95 13.04 -21.05
CA ARG A 238 2.62 13.06 -21.72
C ARG A 238 1.46 13.22 -20.74
N HIS A 239 0.35 13.85 -21.15
CA HIS A 239 -0.86 14.00 -20.33
C HIS A 239 -1.77 12.76 -20.42
N VAL A 240 -2.34 12.32 -19.29
CA VAL A 240 -3.46 11.34 -19.23
C VAL A 240 -4.74 12.02 -18.80
N THR A 241 -5.84 11.60 -19.43
CA THR A 241 -7.13 12.23 -19.27
C THR A 241 -7.96 11.71 -18.11
N PHE A 242 -8.71 12.62 -17.48
CA PHE A 242 -9.63 12.36 -16.38
C PHE A 242 -10.60 11.19 -16.67
N ASN A 243 -11.18 11.17 -17.87
CA ASN A 243 -12.12 10.11 -18.28
C ASN A 243 -11.49 8.72 -18.30
N THR A 244 -10.19 8.62 -18.54
CA THR A 244 -9.47 7.34 -18.57
C THR A 244 -9.31 6.77 -17.15
N LEU A 245 -9.00 7.61 -16.17
CA LEU A 245 -8.87 7.20 -14.76
C LEU A 245 -10.22 6.82 -14.14
N HIS A 246 -11.28 7.54 -14.47
CA HIS A 246 -12.65 7.22 -14.03
C HIS A 246 -13.14 5.90 -14.64
N THR A 247 -12.95 5.71 -15.95
CA THR A 247 -13.42 4.50 -16.66
C THR A 247 -12.65 3.24 -16.23
N LEU A 248 -11.34 3.35 -16.00
CA LEU A 248 -10.51 2.20 -15.60
C LEU A 248 -10.81 1.67 -14.20
N THR A 249 -11.39 2.50 -13.32
CA THR A 249 -11.62 2.12 -11.93
C THR A 249 -13.01 1.52 -11.70
N MET A 250 -14.00 1.78 -12.58
CA MET A 250 -15.39 1.32 -12.46
C MET A 250 -16.01 1.54 -11.06
N VAL A 251 -15.49 2.51 -10.30
CA VAL A 251 -16.02 2.88 -8.99
C VAL A 251 -17.14 3.88 -9.23
N THR A 252 -18.39 3.43 -9.08
CA THR A 252 -19.50 4.33 -8.75
C THR A 252 -19.13 5.04 -7.46
N ASP A 253 -19.25 6.36 -7.41
CA ASP A 253 -18.74 7.24 -6.34
C ASP A 253 -17.21 7.44 -6.39
N CYS A 254 -16.73 8.16 -7.40
CA CYS A 254 -15.34 8.53 -7.56
C CYS A 254 -14.82 9.20 -6.27
N PRO A 255 -13.91 8.55 -5.51
CA PRO A 255 -13.35 9.18 -4.33
C PRO A 255 -12.69 10.50 -4.76
N PRO A 256 -12.92 11.64 -4.07
CA PRO A 256 -12.40 12.95 -4.48
C PRO A 256 -10.88 12.98 -4.78
N ALA A 257 -10.13 11.95 -4.37
CA ALA A 257 -8.70 11.78 -4.66
C ALA A 257 -8.45 11.42 -6.12
N PHE A 258 -9.24 10.53 -6.71
CA PHE A 258 -9.12 10.20 -8.14
C PHE A 258 -9.43 11.42 -9.00
N LEU A 259 -10.35 12.26 -8.51
CA LEU A 259 -10.70 13.51 -9.12
C LEU A 259 -9.57 14.55 -8.99
N LEU A 260 -9.03 14.78 -7.78
CA LEU A 260 -7.84 15.61 -7.56
C LEU A 260 -6.65 15.16 -8.42
N LEU A 261 -6.44 13.86 -8.54
CA LEU A 261 -5.33 13.31 -9.31
C LEU A 261 -5.49 13.51 -10.80
N GLY A 262 -6.70 13.27 -11.34
CA GLY A 262 -7.01 13.59 -12.74
C GLY A 262 -6.80 15.09 -13.05
N MET A 263 -7.15 15.96 -12.10
CA MET A 263 -6.97 17.41 -12.22
C MET A 263 -5.51 17.82 -12.16
N TYR A 264 -4.70 17.23 -11.28
CA TYR A 264 -3.27 17.53 -11.20
C TYR A 264 -2.48 16.94 -12.39
N SER A 265 -2.89 15.79 -12.93
CA SER A 265 -2.22 15.15 -14.06
C SER A 265 -2.51 15.80 -15.41
N ALA A 266 -3.73 16.30 -15.58
CA ALA A 266 -4.13 17.00 -16.78
C ALA A 266 -5.17 18.08 -16.43
N PRO A 267 -4.70 19.27 -15.98
CA PRO A 267 -5.59 20.36 -15.58
C PRO A 267 -6.53 20.82 -16.70
N SER A 268 -6.11 20.70 -17.95
CA SER A 268 -6.94 20.98 -19.14
C SER A 268 -8.18 20.09 -19.24
N ASP A 269 -8.14 18.91 -18.61
CA ASP A 269 -9.13 17.87 -18.83
C ASP A 269 -10.33 18.00 -17.92
N VAL A 270 -10.23 18.89 -16.93
CA VAL A 270 -11.37 19.42 -16.17
C VAL A 270 -12.35 20.17 -17.08
N LEU A 271 -11.86 20.66 -18.23
CA LEU A 271 -12.65 21.32 -19.25
C LEU A 271 -12.91 20.44 -20.48
N LEU A 272 -12.49 19.17 -20.47
CA LEU A 272 -12.82 18.24 -21.54
C LEU A 272 -14.23 17.71 -21.36
N LYS A 273 -15.06 17.97 -22.38
CA LYS A 273 -16.42 17.47 -22.46
C LYS A 273 -16.45 15.99 -22.82
N GLU A 274 -17.29 15.22 -22.15
CA GLU A 274 -17.58 13.84 -22.51
C GLU A 274 -18.30 13.78 -23.86
N ALA A 275 -17.88 12.86 -24.73
CA ALA A 275 -18.33 12.81 -26.13
C ALA A 275 -19.83 12.49 -26.31
N SER A 276 -20.47 11.90 -25.31
CA SER A 276 -21.86 11.42 -25.35
C SER A 276 -22.88 12.48 -24.93
N ALA A 277 -22.50 13.35 -23.98
CA ALA A 277 -23.42 14.26 -23.28
C ALA A 277 -22.89 15.70 -23.18
N GLY A 278 -21.64 15.95 -23.58
CA GLY A 278 -20.98 17.24 -23.40
C GLY A 278 -20.63 17.56 -21.94
N ASN A 279 -20.76 16.60 -21.03
CA ASN A 279 -20.57 16.80 -19.60
C ASN A 279 -19.08 17.04 -19.29
N LEU A 280 -18.81 18.07 -18.50
CA LEU A 280 -17.52 18.19 -17.80
C LEU A 280 -17.50 17.29 -16.56
N PRO A 281 -16.32 16.98 -16.00
CA PRO A 281 -16.17 16.29 -14.72
C PRO A 281 -17.07 16.84 -13.60
N ILE A 282 -17.24 18.17 -13.53
CA ILE A 282 -18.11 18.81 -12.54
C ILE A 282 -19.61 18.53 -12.75
N HIS A 283 -20.07 18.39 -14.00
CA HIS A 283 -21.45 17.98 -14.29
C HIS A 283 -21.69 16.56 -13.81
N ASN A 284 -20.71 15.67 -14.03
CA ASN A 284 -20.80 14.29 -13.61
C ASN A 284 -20.87 14.20 -12.07
N VAL A 285 -20.05 14.96 -11.34
CA VAL A 285 -20.15 15.06 -9.87
C VAL A 285 -21.50 15.64 -9.43
N ALA A 286 -21.99 16.69 -10.10
CA ALA A 286 -23.32 17.26 -9.82
C ALA A 286 -24.45 16.23 -9.96
N SER A 287 -24.36 15.39 -10.98
CA SER A 287 -25.39 14.40 -11.31
C SER A 287 -25.37 13.16 -10.41
N TRP A 288 -24.42 13.05 -9.48
CA TRP A 288 -24.39 11.93 -8.54
C TRP A 288 -25.68 11.90 -7.73
N GLU A 289 -26.44 10.84 -7.93
CA GLU A 289 -27.57 10.50 -7.07
C GLU A 289 -27.00 10.10 -5.72
N LEU A 290 -27.37 10.86 -4.69
CA LEU A 290 -26.97 10.55 -3.33
C LEU A 290 -27.97 9.56 -2.77
N ASP A 291 -27.50 8.38 -2.38
CA ASP A 291 -28.17 7.64 -1.31
C ASP A 291 -28.12 8.52 -0.05
N ASP A 292 -29.19 8.52 0.75
CA ASP A 292 -29.50 9.42 1.90
C ASP A 292 -28.53 9.25 3.11
N GLU A 293 -27.25 9.09 2.81
CA GLU A 293 -26.12 8.93 3.69
C GLU A 293 -25.34 10.25 3.72
N GLU A 294 -25.26 10.88 4.91
CA GLU A 294 -24.47 12.10 5.19
C GLU A 294 -23.04 12.07 4.59
N GLU A 295 -22.48 10.87 4.45
CA GLU A 295 -21.17 10.65 3.85
C GLU A 295 -21.15 10.86 2.32
N SER A 296 -22.21 10.49 1.60
CA SER A 296 -22.35 10.71 0.16
C SER A 296 -22.49 12.20 -0.14
N ILE A 297 -23.21 12.95 0.72
CA ILE A 297 -23.26 14.42 0.68
C ILE A 297 -21.84 14.97 0.84
N CYS A 298 -21.14 14.61 1.92
CA CYS A 298 -19.78 15.12 2.19
C CYS A 298 -18.80 14.83 1.04
N ARG A 299 -18.85 13.63 0.44
CA ARG A 299 -18.00 13.25 -0.70
C ARG A 299 -18.32 14.06 -1.95
N LYS A 300 -19.60 14.29 -2.26
CA LYS A 300 -20.03 15.15 -3.37
C LYS A 300 -19.62 16.59 -3.09
N SER A 301 -19.80 17.11 -1.87
CA SER A 301 -19.37 18.46 -1.46
C SER A 301 -17.87 18.65 -1.66
N MET A 302 -17.06 17.69 -1.20
CA MET A 302 -15.60 17.76 -1.33
C MET A 302 -15.14 17.68 -2.77
N SER A 303 -15.71 16.78 -3.58
CA SER A 303 -15.39 16.64 -5.01
C SER A 303 -15.79 17.89 -5.78
N TRP A 304 -16.96 18.45 -5.47
CA TRP A 304 -17.48 19.68 -6.04
C TRP A 304 -16.60 20.89 -5.70
N ALA A 305 -16.36 21.13 -4.41
CA ALA A 305 -15.52 22.24 -3.93
C ALA A 305 -14.12 22.18 -4.52
N THR A 306 -13.59 20.96 -4.68
CA THR A 306 -12.30 20.73 -5.33
C THR A 306 -12.31 21.16 -6.81
N LEU A 307 -13.31 20.72 -7.59
CA LEU A 307 -13.42 21.10 -9.01
C LEU A 307 -13.59 22.60 -9.17
N MET A 308 -14.45 23.21 -8.36
CA MET A 308 -14.65 24.66 -8.37
C MET A 308 -13.38 25.42 -8.01
N ALA A 309 -12.60 24.95 -7.03
CA ALA A 309 -11.37 25.63 -6.63
C ALA A 309 -10.31 25.60 -7.73
N ALA A 310 -10.25 24.53 -8.52
CA ALA A 310 -9.25 24.40 -9.58
C ALA A 310 -9.66 25.02 -10.91
N CYS A 311 -10.96 25.02 -11.22
CA CYS A 311 -11.50 25.56 -12.47
C CYS A 311 -12.89 26.15 -12.21
N PRO A 312 -12.96 27.35 -11.58
CA PRO A 312 -14.22 27.98 -11.21
C PRO A 312 -15.18 28.18 -12.39
N GLU A 313 -14.63 28.51 -13.56
CA GLU A 313 -15.39 28.75 -14.78
C GLU A 313 -16.12 27.51 -15.31
N SER A 314 -15.70 26.30 -14.92
CA SER A 314 -16.32 25.04 -15.37
C SER A 314 -17.78 24.88 -14.88
N VAL A 315 -18.15 25.58 -13.81
CA VAL A 315 -19.49 25.55 -13.22
C VAL A 315 -20.54 26.18 -14.13
N ASP A 316 -20.15 27.23 -14.86
CA ASP A 316 -21.03 28.00 -15.76
C ASP A 316 -21.07 27.44 -17.19
N VAL A 317 -20.20 26.48 -17.51
CA VAL A 317 -20.18 25.83 -18.82
C VAL A 317 -21.41 24.97 -18.98
N LYS A 318 -22.08 25.07 -20.12
CA LYS A 318 -23.21 24.20 -20.47
C LYS A 318 -22.76 22.93 -21.16
N ASN A 319 -23.35 21.80 -20.77
CA ASN A 319 -23.27 20.52 -21.49
C ASN A 319 -24.06 20.58 -22.81
N ASP A 320 -24.11 19.46 -23.55
CA ASP A 320 -24.78 19.42 -24.86
C ASP A 320 -26.32 19.48 -24.74
N PHE A 321 -26.84 19.27 -23.54
CA PHE A 321 -28.26 19.46 -23.21
C PHE A 321 -28.59 20.90 -22.77
N GLY A 322 -27.59 21.80 -22.73
CA GLY A 322 -27.77 23.19 -22.33
C GLY A 322 -27.79 23.44 -20.81
N GLU A 323 -27.40 22.43 -20.03
CA GLU A 323 -27.40 22.41 -18.57
C GLU A 323 -26.02 22.76 -18.03
N THR A 324 -25.98 23.61 -17.00
CA THR A 324 -24.79 23.86 -16.19
C THR A 324 -24.62 22.78 -15.13
N ALA A 325 -23.50 22.81 -14.41
CA ALA A 325 -23.29 21.91 -13.30
C ALA A 325 -24.33 22.13 -12.18
N TYR A 326 -24.76 23.37 -11.94
CA TYR A 326 -25.83 23.67 -10.97
C TYR A 326 -27.19 23.10 -11.41
N ASP A 327 -27.52 23.18 -12.69
CA ASP A 327 -28.76 22.61 -13.23
C ASP A 327 -28.78 21.08 -13.04
N ALA A 328 -27.64 20.42 -13.26
CA ALA A 328 -27.48 18.98 -13.04
C ALA A 328 -27.59 18.62 -11.55
N GLN A 329 -27.06 19.47 -10.65
CA GLN A 329 -27.18 19.29 -9.21
C GLN A 329 -28.64 19.41 -8.74
N GLU A 330 -29.37 20.42 -9.21
CA GLU A 330 -30.78 20.61 -8.88
C GLU A 330 -31.64 19.42 -9.34
N LYS A 331 -31.38 18.90 -10.54
CA LYS A 331 -32.07 17.71 -11.08
C LYS A 331 -31.80 16.44 -10.29
N SER A 332 -30.60 16.30 -9.74
CA SER A 332 -30.23 15.15 -8.89
C SER A 332 -30.89 15.19 -7.50
N GLY A 333 -31.66 16.24 -7.17
CA GLY A 333 -32.38 16.38 -5.90
C GLY A 333 -31.49 16.46 -4.67
N SER A 334 -30.17 16.57 -4.85
CA SER A 334 -29.16 16.52 -3.80
C SER A 334 -28.52 17.88 -3.64
N TYR A 335 -29.11 18.68 -2.77
CA TYR A 335 -28.54 19.96 -2.33
C TYR A 335 -27.33 19.69 -1.44
N LEU A 336 -26.20 20.33 -1.75
CA LEU A 336 -24.96 20.28 -0.98
C LEU A 336 -25.02 21.14 0.27
#